data_AF-A0A2V5WFI4-F1
#
_entry.id   AF-A0A2V5WFI4-F1
#
_cell.length_a   1.000
_cell.length_b   1.000
_cell.length_c   1.000
_cell.angle_alpha   90.00
_cell.angle_beta   90.00
_cell.angle_gamma   90.00
#
_symmetry.space_group_name_H-M   'P 1'
#
loop_
_entity.id
_entity.type
_entity.pdbx_description
1 polymer ?
#
loop_
_entity_poly.entity_id
_entity_poly.type
_entity_poly.pdbx_seq_one_letter_code
_entity_poly.pdbx_strand_id
1 'polypeptide(L)'
;MVLEEKTPEIWLRKLDWIAQHGGMALVDVHPDYLYFDDAIIGPREYPVTHYKSFLDYVSRQYDGAYWNATPRQVAEFCARMTKAATATQD
;
A
#
# COMPACT_ATOMS: atom_id res chain seq x y z
N MET A 1 -11.18 14.57 8.35
CA MET A 1 -10.11 14.39 7.34
C MET A 1 -10.24 15.46 6.26
N VAL A 2 -9.14 15.94 5.66
CA VAL A 2 -9.12 17.10 4.73
C VAL A 2 -9.97 16.92 3.47
N LEU A 3 -10.11 15.67 3.00
CA LEU A 3 -10.89 15.34 1.79
C LEU A 3 -12.24 14.69 2.12
N GLU A 4 -12.57 14.52 3.40
CA GLU A 4 -13.81 13.92 3.92
C GLU A 4 -14.24 12.58 3.30
N GLU A 5 -13.33 11.88 2.61
CA GLU A 5 -13.61 10.58 2.01
C GLU A 5 -13.96 9.57 3.12
N LYS A 6 -15.09 8.87 2.95
CA LYS A 6 -15.68 8.00 3.98
C LYS A 6 -15.47 6.52 3.69
N THR A 7 -14.69 6.23 2.65
CA THR A 7 -14.60 4.92 2.03
C THR A 7 -13.16 4.67 1.56
N PRO A 8 -12.70 3.40 1.43
CA PRO A 8 -11.35 3.11 0.95
C PRO A 8 -11.15 3.39 -0.57
N GLU A 9 -12.18 3.85 -1.29
CA GLU A 9 -12.27 3.93 -2.74
C GLU A 9 -11.11 4.69 -3.36
N ILE A 10 -10.66 5.77 -2.71
CA ILE A 10 -9.53 6.57 -3.20
C ILE A 10 -8.20 5.79 -3.14
N TRP A 11 -8.03 4.87 -2.18
CA TRP A 11 -6.84 4.02 -2.11
C TRP A 11 -6.88 2.95 -3.21
N LEU A 12 -8.05 2.33 -3.43
CA LEU A 12 -8.25 1.31 -4.48
C LEU A 12 -7.96 1.89 -5.87
N ARG A 13 -8.56 3.05 -6.19
CA ARG A 13 -8.35 3.72 -7.49
C ARG A 13 -6.89 4.11 -7.74
N LYS A 14 -6.19 4.55 -6.68
CA LYS A 14 -4.76 4.87 -6.78
C LYS A 14 -3.92 3.62 -7.01
N LEU A 15 -4.23 2.53 -6.31
CA LEU A 15 -3.56 1.24 -6.51
C LEU A 15 -3.73 0.75 -7.94
N ASP A 16 -4.95 0.80 -8.48
CA ASP A 16 -5.21 0.38 -9.87
C ASP A 16 -4.40 1.20 -10.88
N TRP A 17 -4.35 2.51 -10.67
CA TRP A 17 -3.51 3.38 -11.50
C TRP A 17 -2.02 3.02 -11.39
N ILE A 18 -1.51 2.76 -10.18
CA ILE A 18 -0.11 2.35 -9.98
C ILE A 18 0.18 1.01 -10.69
N ALA A 19 -0.72 0.04 -10.54
CA ALA A 19 -0.57 -1.28 -11.14
C ALA A 19 -0.58 -1.22 -12.68
N GLN A 20 -1.43 -0.38 -13.27
CA GLN A 20 -1.46 -0.13 -14.72
C GLN A 20 -0.13 0.41 -15.27
N HIS A 21 0.68 1.05 -14.43
CA HIS A 21 1.98 1.62 -14.79
C HIS A 21 3.17 0.77 -14.32
N GLY A 22 2.93 -0.44 -13.78
CA GLY A 22 3.99 -1.31 -13.24
C GLY A 22 4.72 -0.71 -12.04
N GLY A 23 4.05 0.18 -11.30
CA GLY A 23 4.65 0.90 -10.18
C GLY A 23 4.64 0.11 -8.86
N MET A 24 5.21 0.74 -7.83
CA MET A 24 5.20 0.24 -6.45
C MET A 24 4.31 1.12 -5.58
N ALA A 25 3.48 0.51 -4.75
CA ALA A 25 2.65 1.20 -3.77
C ALA A 25 3.25 1.06 -2.36
N LEU A 26 3.43 2.17 -1.66
CA LEU A 26 3.68 2.22 -0.23
C LEU A 26 2.39 2.63 0.47
N VAL A 27 1.98 1.87 1.48
CA VAL A 27 0.75 2.12 2.23
C VAL A 27 1.16 2.49 3.65
N ASP A 28 1.03 3.78 3.99
CA ASP A 28 1.33 4.31 5.31
C ASP A 28 0.08 4.31 6.18
N VAL A 29 0.14 3.60 7.31
CA VAL A 29 -1.00 3.39 8.23
C VAL A 29 -0.50 3.60 9.64
N HIS A 30 -1.21 4.44 10.41
CA HIS A 30 -0.92 4.66 11.81
C HIS A 30 -2.10 4.18 12.67
N PRO A 31 -1.85 3.39 13.74
CA PRO A 31 -2.93 2.82 14.55
C PRO A 31 -3.77 3.87 15.29
N ASP A 32 -3.25 5.07 15.56
CA ASP A 32 -4.02 6.19 16.16
C ASP A 32 -5.00 6.89 15.19
N TYR A 33 -4.97 6.54 13.89
CA TYR A 33 -5.98 6.95 12.91
C TYR A 33 -7.02 5.84 12.67
N LEU A 34 -6.86 4.67 13.30
CA LEU A 34 -7.77 3.55 13.17
C LEU A 34 -8.64 3.45 14.42
N TYR A 35 -9.93 3.21 14.23
CA TYR A 35 -10.75 2.63 15.28
C TYR A 35 -11.10 1.18 14.96
N PHE A 36 -10.98 0.35 15.99
CA PHE A 36 -11.44 -1.05 16.02
C PHE A 36 -12.79 -1.07 16.75
N ASP A 37 -13.61 -2.09 16.51
CA ASP A 37 -15.03 -2.17 16.94
C ASP A 37 -15.33 -1.62 18.35
N ASP A 38 -16.54 -1.05 18.50
CA ASP A 38 -17.10 -0.48 19.74
C ASP A 38 -16.31 0.69 20.40
N ALA A 39 -15.35 1.29 19.68
CA ALA A 39 -14.60 2.45 20.15
C ALA A 39 -15.33 3.80 19.92
N ILE A 40 -15.07 4.76 20.81
CA ILE A 40 -15.48 6.17 20.61
C ILE A 40 -14.71 6.72 19.41
N ILE A 41 -15.44 7.11 18.36
CA ILE A 41 -14.83 7.61 17.12
C ILE A 41 -14.23 9.00 17.35
N GLY A 42 -12.91 9.08 17.27
CA GLY A 42 -12.18 10.35 17.22
C GLY A 42 -12.35 11.09 15.89
N PRO A 43 -12.25 12.42 15.86
CA PRO A 43 -12.46 13.24 14.66
C PRO A 43 -11.44 13.01 13.53
N ARG A 44 -10.37 12.25 13.81
CA ARG A 44 -9.29 11.90 12.86
C ARG A 44 -9.18 10.40 12.61
N GLU A 45 -10.11 9.60 13.15
CA GLU A 45 -10.09 8.16 13.00
C GLU A 45 -10.99 7.71 11.86
N TYR A 46 -10.70 6.54 11.29
CA TYR A 46 -11.51 5.84 10.31
C TYR A 46 -11.59 4.35 10.68
N PRO A 47 -12.63 3.61 10.24
CA PRO A 47 -12.78 2.23 10.65
C PRO A 47 -11.66 1.36 10.10
N VAL A 48 -11.15 0.44 10.92
CA VAL A 48 -10.18 -0.59 10.49
C VAL A 48 -10.64 -1.37 9.26
N THR A 49 -11.96 -1.47 9.04
CA THR A 49 -12.53 -2.14 7.86
C THR A 49 -12.08 -1.51 6.54
N HIS A 50 -11.73 -0.22 6.48
CA HIS A 50 -11.16 0.38 5.26
C HIS A 50 -9.80 -0.21 4.92
N TYR A 51 -8.91 -0.33 5.92
CA TYR A 51 -7.60 -0.94 5.75
C TYR A 51 -7.73 -2.43 5.37
N LYS A 52 -8.64 -3.16 6.06
CA LYS A 52 -8.92 -4.56 5.73
C LYS A 52 -9.43 -4.72 4.30
N SER A 53 -10.41 -3.90 3.88
CA SER A 53 -10.93 -3.91 2.51
C SER A 53 -9.85 -3.64 1.46
N PHE A 54 -8.90 -2.75 1.75
CA PHE A 54 -7.75 -2.52 0.89
C PHE A 54 -6.87 -3.78 0.76
N LEU A 55 -6.53 -4.43 1.87
CA LEU A 55 -5.73 -5.67 1.83
C LEU A 55 -6.44 -6.81 1.11
N ASP A 56 -7.74 -6.99 1.38
CA ASP A 56 -8.56 -7.98 0.70
C ASP A 56 -8.64 -7.72 -0.80
N TYR A 57 -8.75 -6.44 -1.21
CA TYR A 57 -8.73 -6.04 -2.61
C TYR A 57 -7.39 -6.36 -3.28
N VAL A 58 -6.26 -5.99 -2.65
CA VAL A 58 -4.91 -6.32 -3.16
C VAL A 58 -4.77 -7.83 -3.36
N SER A 59 -5.10 -8.60 -2.33
CA SER A 59 -4.94 -10.06 -2.33
C SER A 59 -5.80 -10.75 -3.39
N ARG A 60 -7.00 -10.24 -3.68
CA ARG A 60 -7.92 -10.85 -4.65
C ARG A 60 -7.67 -10.38 -6.08
N GLN A 61 -7.50 -9.08 -6.26
CA GLN A 61 -7.42 -8.46 -7.59
C GLN A 61 -6.07 -8.68 -8.25
N TYR A 62 -5.00 -8.75 -7.44
CA TYR A 62 -3.64 -8.85 -7.92
C TYR A 62 -2.98 -10.19 -7.57
N ASP A 63 -3.73 -11.23 -7.21
CA ASP A 63 -3.16 -12.53 -6.82
C ASP A 63 -2.10 -13.03 -7.83
N GLY A 64 -0.95 -13.44 -7.30
CA GLY A 64 0.21 -13.84 -8.12
C GLY A 64 0.88 -12.73 -8.94
N ALA A 65 0.37 -11.49 -8.92
CA ALA A 65 0.84 -10.36 -9.72
C ALA A 65 1.41 -9.19 -8.89
N TYR A 66 1.64 -9.38 -7.59
CA TYR A 66 2.31 -8.39 -6.73
C TYR A 66 3.42 -9.01 -5.89
N TRP A 67 4.38 -8.17 -5.49
CA TRP A 67 5.42 -8.52 -4.54
C TRP A 67 5.20 -7.77 -3.22
N ASN A 68 4.76 -8.48 -2.18
CA ASN A 68 4.57 -7.92 -0.85
C ASN A 68 5.88 -7.92 -0.05
N ALA A 69 6.72 -6.91 -0.27
CA ALA A 69 8.02 -6.79 0.35
C ALA A 69 8.08 -5.74 1.46
N THR A 70 8.93 -6.04 2.45
CA THR A 70 9.39 -5.05 3.42
C THR A 70 10.29 -4.00 2.75
N PRO A 71 10.39 -2.78 3.32
CA PRO A 71 11.31 -1.75 2.82
C PRO A 71 12.75 -2.25 2.68
N ARG A 72 13.21 -3.11 3.61
CA ARG A 72 14.54 -3.72 3.55
C ARG A 72 14.74 -4.60 2.31
N GLN A 73 13.76 -5.46 2.00
CA GLN A 73 13.82 -6.33 0.81
C GLN A 73 13.83 -5.52 -0.49
N VAL A 74 13.04 -4.45 -0.55
CA VAL A 74 13.05 -3.52 -1.71
C VAL A 74 14.42 -2.86 -1.84
N ALA A 75 15.01 -2.37 -0.74
CA ALA A 75 16.34 -1.77 -0.75
C ALA A 75 17.42 -2.75 -1.22
N GLU A 76 17.39 -4.00 -0.72
CA GLU A 76 18.30 -5.07 -1.15
C GLU A 76 18.13 -5.39 -2.64
N PHE A 77 16.89 -5.45 -3.14
CA PHE A 77 16.61 -5.66 -4.57
C PHE A 77 17.19 -4.53 -5.42
N CYS A 78 16.92 -3.26 -5.09
CA CYS A 78 17.46 -2.11 -5.81
C CYS A 78 18.99 -2.12 -5.83
N ALA A 79 19.63 -2.37 -4.69
CA ALA A 79 21.10 -2.44 -4.61
C ALA A 79 21.68 -3.54 -5.49
N ARG A 80 21.04 -4.71 -5.59
CA ARG A 80 21.45 -5.78 -6.52
C ARG A 80 21.29 -5.36 -7.97
N MET A 81 20.15 -4.75 -8.32
CA MET A 81 19.87 -4.31 -9.69
C MET A 81 20.85 -3.22 -10.16
N THR A 82 21.20 -2.28 -9.29
CA THR A 82 22.19 -1.24 -9.60
C THR A 82 23.58 -1.86 -9.88
N LYS A 83 24.02 -2.81 -9.05
CA LYS A 83 25.32 -3.50 -9.26
C LYS A 83 25.35 -4.31 -10.56
N ALA A 84 24.26 -4.99 -10.89
CA ALA A 84 24.16 -5.75 -12.13
C ALA A 84 24.19 -4.83 -13.37
N ALA A 85 23.51 -3.69 -13.29
CA ALA A 85 23.52 -2.69 -14.37
C ALA A 85 24.93 -2.13 -14.62
N THR A 86 25.71 -1.84 -13.57
CA THR A 86 27.09 -1.36 -13.71
C THR A 86 28.03 -2.44 -14.26
N ALA A 87 27.87 -3.70 -13.86
CA ALA A 87 28.72 -4.79 -14.33
C ALA A 87 28.47 -5.21 -15.80
N THR A 88 27.36 -4.77 -16.41
CA THR A 88 27.04 -5.04 -17.82
C THR A 88 27.55 -3.92 -18.74
N GLN A 89 28.10 -2.85 -18.18
CA GLN A 89 28.65 -1.69 -18.91
C GLN A 89 30.18 -1.73 -19.06
N ASP A 90 30.84 -2.70 -18.42
CA ASP A 90 32.28 -3.00 -18.52
C ASP A 90 32.52 -4.21 -19.46
#